data_AF-A0A537EQT9-F1
#
_entry.id   AF-A0A537EQT9-F1
#
_cell.length_a   1.000
_cell.length_b   1.000
_cell.length_c   1.000
_cell.angle_alpha   90.00
_cell.angle_beta   90.00
_cell.angle_gamma   90.00
#
_symmetry.space_group_name_H-M   'P 1'
#
loop_
_entity.id
_entity.type
_entity.pdbx_description
1 polymer ?
#
loop_
_entity_poly.entity_id
_entity_poly.type
_entity_poly.pdbx_seq_one_letter_code
_entity_poly.pdbx_strand_id
1 'polypeptide(L)'
;MYVVYSDDHNLYYSFSKTFGQTWSGPYPINKSPSNTAIFPWSSAGAAGGLDVIWYGTDYYSAVHPDNYPPEAARKVYFSQNLQAATPNSPWTQVAASGVIHYGGVCESGVTCTGNRDPLDDFGVAVSPTTGLAAIIYTNDQFINSTAEPATRRDSGSYVCTAALTNSVDCSHTDIAIQTGGSTLNQRKHHFEIDEEDFEETDLHSDGGHAPEFSMHGTNTGNSPITSITAQISGLPLTVSWNKAFPLQPGQDATATTTTLPLGLLITVGGIYTITVTVTMADGTKETQTTSAIYTLGAGLGL
;
A
#
# COMPACT_ATOMS: atom_id res chain seq x y z
N MET A 1 8.45 3.68 23.31
CA MET A 1 8.66 2.23 23.08
C MET A 1 7.31 1.57 22.89
N TYR A 2 7.20 0.66 21.94
CA TYR A 2 6.01 -0.14 21.67
C TYR A 2 6.37 -1.61 21.78
N VAL A 3 5.41 -2.43 22.21
CA VAL A 3 5.47 -3.89 22.14
C VAL A 3 4.14 -4.35 21.56
N VAL A 4 4.20 -5.21 20.55
CA VAL A 4 3.04 -5.83 19.91
C VAL A 4 3.15 -7.33 20.11
N TYR A 5 2.04 -7.99 20.43
CA TYR A 5 2.00 -9.41 20.75
C TYR A 5 0.65 -10.01 20.39
N SER A 6 0.65 -11.32 20.14
CA SER A 6 -0.54 -12.12 19.90
C SER A 6 -0.81 -13.07 21.06
N ASP A 7 -2.06 -13.43 21.28
CA ASP A 7 -2.49 -14.58 22.10
C ASP A 7 -2.97 -15.77 21.24
N ASP A 8 -2.46 -15.87 20.01
CA ASP A 8 -2.84 -16.80 18.93
C ASP A 8 -4.16 -16.48 18.24
N HIS A 9 -4.94 -15.51 18.72
CA HIS A 9 -6.18 -15.07 18.07
C HIS A 9 -6.24 -13.55 17.90
N ASN A 10 -5.90 -12.82 18.95
CA ASN A 10 -5.98 -11.38 19.07
C ASN A 10 -4.60 -10.77 19.21
N LEU A 11 -4.41 -9.67 18.49
CA LEU A 11 -3.28 -8.78 18.62
C LEU A 11 -3.55 -7.69 19.63
N TYR A 12 -2.53 -7.46 20.43
CA TYR A 12 -2.49 -6.38 21.40
C TYR A 12 -1.23 -5.57 21.20
N TYR A 13 -1.30 -4.31 21.61
CA TYR A 13 -0.12 -3.51 21.84
C TYR A 13 -0.12 -2.86 23.22
N SER A 14 1.08 -2.60 23.70
CA SER A 14 1.35 -1.77 24.87
C SER A 14 2.43 -0.76 24.53
N PHE A 15 2.39 0.40 25.18
CA PHE A 15 3.40 1.44 24.96
C PHE A 15 3.95 2.00 26.26
N SER A 16 5.20 2.45 26.20
CA SER A 16 5.88 3.16 27.28
C SER A 16 6.49 4.47 26.77
N LYS A 17 6.20 5.55 27.50
CA LYS A 17 6.81 6.88 27.33
C LYS A 17 8.03 7.07 28.25
N THR A 18 8.32 6.10 29.12
CA THR A 18 9.34 6.15 30.17
C THR A 18 10.44 5.12 29.94
N PHE A 19 10.70 4.78 28.67
CA PHE A 19 11.72 3.80 28.28
C PHE A 19 11.56 2.43 28.96
N GLY A 20 10.30 1.97 29.10
CA GLY A 20 9.98 0.65 29.63
C GLY A 20 9.75 0.57 31.13
N GLN A 21 9.88 1.68 31.87
CA GLN A 21 9.65 1.70 33.32
C GLN A 21 8.16 1.58 33.68
N THR A 22 7.28 2.24 32.91
CA THR A 22 5.82 2.18 33.09
C THR A 22 5.14 1.98 31.75
N TRP A 23 4.07 1.19 31.74
CA TRP A 23 3.37 0.77 30.53
C TRP A 23 1.89 1.17 30.55
N SER A 24 1.35 1.41 29.37
CA SER A 24 -0.08 1.55 29.10
C SER A 24 -0.52 0.44 28.15
N GLY A 25 -1.69 -0.16 28.41
CA GLY A 25 -2.21 -1.32 27.68
C GLY A 25 -2.39 -2.55 28.58
N PRO A 26 -2.74 -3.73 28.03
CA PRO A 26 -2.96 -4.00 26.59
C PRO A 26 -4.12 -3.22 25.98
N TYR A 27 -3.99 -2.86 24.71
CA TYR A 27 -5.09 -2.42 23.85
C TYR A 27 -5.20 -3.33 22.63
N PRO A 28 -6.41 -3.75 22.23
CA PRO A 28 -6.61 -4.62 21.07
C PRO A 28 -6.36 -3.87 19.75
N ILE A 29 -5.90 -4.61 18.73
CA ILE A 29 -5.65 -4.08 17.38
C ILE A 29 -6.57 -4.73 16.36
N ASN A 30 -6.53 -6.06 16.23
CA ASN A 30 -7.28 -6.76 15.20
C ASN A 30 -8.76 -6.83 15.55
N LYS A 31 -9.57 -6.91 14.49
CA LYS A 31 -11.01 -7.15 14.53
C LYS A 31 -11.42 -8.01 13.35
N SER A 32 -12.67 -8.47 13.35
CA SER A 32 -13.28 -9.08 12.15
C SER A 32 -13.04 -8.20 10.91
N PRO A 33 -12.62 -8.78 9.77
CA PRO A 33 -12.60 -10.21 9.47
C PRO A 33 -11.34 -10.98 9.89
N SER A 34 -10.34 -10.38 10.56
CA SER A 34 -9.17 -11.12 11.05
C SER A 34 -9.45 -11.68 12.45
N ASN A 35 -10.18 -12.80 12.53
CA ASN A 35 -10.59 -13.43 13.78
C ASN A 35 -9.46 -14.22 14.47
N THR A 36 -8.45 -14.63 13.70
CA THR A 36 -7.18 -15.16 14.22
C THR A 36 -6.06 -14.34 13.61
N ALA A 37 -5.08 -13.92 14.43
CA ALA A 37 -3.97 -13.07 14.02
C ALA A 37 -2.68 -13.53 14.68
N ILE A 38 -1.65 -13.80 13.90
CA ILE A 38 -0.37 -14.37 14.37
C ILE A 38 0.82 -13.65 13.74
N PHE A 39 2.01 -13.84 14.32
CA PHE A 39 3.28 -13.23 13.87
C PHE A 39 3.20 -11.71 13.65
N PRO A 40 2.85 -10.90 14.68
CA PRO A 40 2.82 -9.47 14.50
C PRO A 40 4.22 -8.90 14.24
N TRP A 41 4.33 -8.03 13.24
CA TRP A 41 5.46 -7.14 13.04
C TRP A 41 5.00 -5.70 13.15
N SER A 42 5.91 -4.81 13.53
CA SER A 42 5.56 -3.40 13.67
C SER A 42 6.72 -2.47 13.36
N SER A 43 6.37 -1.25 12.97
CA SER A 43 7.34 -0.18 12.75
C SER A 43 6.79 1.13 13.31
N ALA A 44 7.64 1.82 14.06
CA ALA A 44 7.27 3.06 14.71
C ALA A 44 7.38 4.23 13.72
N GLY A 45 6.32 5.01 13.61
CA GLY A 45 6.28 6.23 12.80
C GLY A 45 6.62 7.49 13.60
N ALA A 46 6.61 8.63 12.92
CA ALA A 46 6.73 9.94 13.56
C ALA A 46 5.52 10.23 14.48
N ALA A 47 5.69 11.17 15.42
CA ALA A 47 4.62 11.73 16.27
C ALA A 47 3.81 10.71 17.11
N GLY A 48 4.38 9.55 17.43
CA GLY A 48 3.67 8.52 18.19
C GLY A 48 2.82 7.59 17.31
N GLY A 49 3.09 7.57 16.01
CA GLY A 49 2.52 6.61 15.07
C GLY A 49 3.07 5.19 15.27
N LEU A 50 2.24 4.19 14.97
CA LEU A 50 2.61 2.79 14.96
C LEU A 50 1.88 2.09 13.81
N ASP A 51 2.65 1.40 12.99
CA ASP A 51 2.18 0.52 11.93
C ASP A 51 2.39 -0.91 12.39
N VAL A 52 1.36 -1.74 12.21
CA VAL A 52 1.34 -3.14 12.63
C VAL A 52 0.84 -4.00 11.48
N ILE A 53 1.55 -5.09 11.23
CA ILE A 53 1.19 -6.11 10.24
C ILE A 53 1.12 -7.47 10.90
N TRP A 54 0.34 -8.39 10.34
CA TRP A 54 0.23 -9.76 10.82
C TRP A 54 -0.33 -10.69 9.75
N TYR A 55 -0.16 -12.00 9.96
CA TYR A 55 -0.91 -13.01 9.23
C TYR A 55 -2.26 -13.22 9.90
N GLY A 56 -3.33 -12.92 9.17
CA GLY A 56 -4.70 -12.99 9.67
C GLY A 56 -5.58 -13.92 8.85
N THR A 57 -6.55 -14.54 9.51
CA THR A 57 -7.62 -15.33 8.86
C THR A 57 -8.96 -15.04 9.53
N ASP A 58 -10.05 -15.20 8.79
CA ASP A 58 -11.41 -15.17 9.32
C ASP A 58 -11.81 -16.47 10.02
N TYR A 59 -11.04 -17.53 9.81
CA TYR A 59 -11.18 -18.77 10.55
C TYR A 59 -10.83 -18.56 12.03
N TYR A 60 -11.62 -19.15 12.91
CA TYR A 60 -11.40 -19.16 14.34
C TYR A 60 -11.68 -20.55 14.90
N SER A 61 -10.76 -21.06 15.71
CA SER A 61 -10.93 -22.29 16.46
C SER A 61 -10.09 -22.24 17.74
N ALA A 62 -10.52 -22.98 18.76
CA ALA A 62 -9.80 -23.11 20.02
C ALA A 62 -8.52 -23.98 19.91
N VAL A 63 -8.31 -24.65 18.78
CA VAL A 63 -7.04 -25.35 18.51
C VAL A 63 -5.92 -24.33 18.24
N HIS A 64 -4.68 -24.72 18.46
CA HIS A 64 -3.52 -23.87 18.13
C HIS A 64 -3.49 -23.55 16.62
N PRO A 65 -3.15 -22.31 16.20
CA PRO A 65 -3.10 -21.91 14.80
C PRO A 65 -2.27 -22.82 13.89
N ASP A 66 -1.18 -23.40 14.38
CA ASP A 66 -0.37 -24.44 13.70
C ASP A 66 -1.19 -25.63 13.16
N ASN A 67 -2.32 -25.94 13.79
CA ASN A 67 -3.18 -27.08 13.45
C ASN A 67 -4.44 -26.67 12.69
N TYR A 68 -4.49 -25.46 12.14
CA TYR A 68 -5.64 -25.01 11.38
C TYR A 68 -5.80 -25.80 10.07
N PRO A 69 -7.05 -26.08 9.67
CA PRO A 69 -7.30 -26.87 8.49
C PRO A 69 -7.17 -26.01 7.22
N PRO A 70 -7.02 -26.60 6.02
CA PRO A 70 -6.80 -25.86 4.78
C PRO A 70 -7.85 -24.81 4.43
N GLU A 71 -9.05 -24.82 5.02
CA GLU A 71 -10.05 -23.77 4.82
C GLU A 71 -9.66 -22.43 5.48
N ALA A 72 -8.69 -22.44 6.41
CA ALA A 72 -8.17 -21.24 7.04
C ALA A 72 -7.30 -20.44 6.07
N ALA A 73 -7.95 -19.60 5.25
CA ALA A 73 -7.29 -18.71 4.31
C ALA A 73 -6.59 -17.57 5.05
N ARG A 74 -5.27 -17.47 4.91
CA ARG A 74 -4.44 -16.44 5.53
C ARG A 74 -4.12 -15.33 4.56
N LYS A 75 -4.16 -14.11 5.08
CA LYS A 75 -3.79 -12.87 4.38
C LYS A 75 -2.83 -12.09 5.26
N VAL A 76 -2.08 -11.19 4.65
CA VAL A 76 -1.41 -10.13 5.37
C VAL A 76 -2.41 -9.03 5.66
N TYR A 77 -2.52 -8.68 6.93
CA TYR A 77 -3.29 -7.53 7.37
C TYR A 77 -2.36 -6.41 7.81
N PHE A 78 -2.86 -5.19 7.69
CA PHE A 78 -2.19 -3.97 8.10
C PHE A 78 -3.13 -3.08 8.90
N SER A 79 -2.57 -2.47 9.93
CA SER A 79 -3.23 -1.52 10.81
C SER A 79 -2.28 -0.38 11.10
N GLN A 80 -2.78 0.85 10.96
CA GLN A 80 -2.03 2.06 11.26
C GLN A 80 -2.78 2.87 12.31
N ASN A 81 -2.03 3.40 13.27
CA ASN A 81 -2.51 4.34 14.26
C ASN A 81 -1.49 5.47 14.44
N LEU A 82 -1.86 6.68 13.99
CA LEU A 82 -1.00 7.86 14.03
C LEU A 82 -0.86 8.47 15.44
N GLN A 83 -1.58 7.93 16.42
CA GLN A 83 -1.61 8.38 17.82
C GLN A 83 -1.55 7.18 18.78
N ALA A 84 -0.76 6.16 18.46
CA ALA A 84 -0.66 4.93 19.26
C ALA A 84 -0.13 5.17 20.68
N ALA A 85 0.54 6.30 20.94
CA ALA A 85 0.94 6.70 22.30
C ALA A 85 -0.21 7.35 23.13
N THR A 86 -1.45 7.30 22.65
CA THR A 86 -2.66 7.78 23.33
C THR A 86 -3.55 6.58 23.69
N PRO A 87 -3.96 6.42 24.96
CA PRO A 87 -4.88 5.34 25.35
C PRO A 87 -6.14 5.28 24.48
N ASN A 88 -6.50 4.07 24.03
CA ASN A 88 -7.70 3.81 23.22
C ASN A 88 -7.80 4.60 21.91
N SER A 89 -6.69 5.08 21.34
CA SER A 89 -6.70 5.68 20.01
C SER A 89 -7.16 4.66 18.95
N PRO A 90 -7.90 5.11 17.92
CA PRO A 90 -8.51 4.22 16.95
C PRO A 90 -7.48 3.63 15.97
N TRP A 91 -7.73 2.38 15.56
CA TRP A 91 -6.94 1.67 14.57
C TRP A 91 -7.69 1.50 13.24
N THR A 92 -6.99 1.68 12.13
CA THR A 92 -7.44 1.21 10.82
C THR A 92 -7.20 -0.29 10.70
N GLN A 93 -7.86 -0.99 9.78
CA GLN A 93 -7.51 -2.37 9.45
C GLN A 93 -7.89 -2.66 8.01
N VAL A 94 -6.94 -3.20 7.25
CA VAL A 94 -7.14 -3.65 5.87
C VAL A 94 -6.38 -4.95 5.61
N ALA A 95 -6.85 -5.74 4.66
CA ALA A 95 -6.02 -6.79 4.07
C ALA A 95 -5.06 -6.12 3.09
N ALA A 96 -3.76 -6.23 3.35
CA ALA A 96 -2.71 -5.72 2.48
C ALA A 96 -2.46 -6.65 1.27
N SER A 97 -2.91 -7.90 1.35
CA SER A 97 -2.71 -8.92 0.32
C SER A 97 -4.01 -9.66 -0.05
N GLY A 98 -3.91 -10.48 -1.11
CA GLY A 98 -4.80 -11.61 -1.33
C GLY A 98 -4.59 -12.74 -0.31
N VAL A 99 -5.11 -13.93 -0.60
CA VAL A 99 -4.78 -15.13 0.20
C VAL A 99 -3.36 -15.55 -0.16
N ILE A 100 -2.51 -15.66 0.85
CA ILE A 100 -1.07 -15.96 0.70
C ILE A 100 -0.68 -17.34 1.24
N HIS A 101 -1.59 -17.99 1.97
CA HIS A 101 -1.42 -19.31 2.58
C HIS A 101 -2.79 -19.87 3.01
N TYR A 102 -2.90 -21.19 3.10
CA TYR A 102 -4.06 -21.94 3.58
C TYR A 102 -3.62 -22.91 4.68
N GLY A 103 -4.34 -22.89 5.81
CA GLY A 103 -4.09 -23.81 6.90
C GLY A 103 -3.29 -23.21 8.06
N GLY A 104 -2.70 -24.07 8.86
CA GLY A 104 -1.86 -23.66 9.97
C GLY A 104 -0.52 -23.08 9.52
N VAL A 105 0.07 -22.22 10.34
CA VAL A 105 1.46 -21.76 10.17
C VAL A 105 2.20 -22.17 11.41
N CYS A 106 3.35 -22.81 11.29
CA CYS A 106 4.05 -23.36 12.42
C CYS A 106 4.83 -22.30 13.21
N GLU A 107 4.54 -22.17 14.50
CA GLU A 107 5.15 -21.16 15.39
C GLU A 107 6.36 -21.68 16.18
N SER A 108 6.66 -22.98 16.05
CA SER A 108 7.72 -23.66 16.80
C SER A 108 9.14 -23.48 16.23
N GLY A 109 9.33 -22.52 15.31
CA GLY A 109 10.62 -22.14 14.73
C GLY A 109 11.36 -23.29 14.04
N VAL A 110 12.59 -23.58 14.46
CA VAL A 110 13.43 -24.63 13.85
C VAL A 110 12.91 -26.06 14.06
N THR A 111 11.93 -26.24 14.94
CA THR A 111 11.33 -27.56 15.21
C THR A 111 10.12 -27.86 14.33
N CYS A 112 9.72 -26.93 13.47
CA CYS A 112 8.65 -27.12 12.50
C CYS A 112 9.00 -28.20 11.48
N THR A 113 8.04 -29.08 11.19
CA THR A 113 8.17 -30.15 10.20
C THR A 113 7.35 -29.89 8.93
N GLY A 114 6.72 -28.72 8.82
CA GLY A 114 5.89 -28.28 7.70
C GLY A 114 5.22 -26.94 8.02
N ASN A 115 4.48 -26.36 7.04
CA ASN A 115 3.73 -25.12 7.19
C ASN A 115 4.58 -23.93 7.68
N ARG A 116 5.83 -23.88 7.22
CA ARG A 116 6.75 -22.76 7.42
C ARG A 116 7.06 -22.07 6.08
N ASP A 117 6.22 -22.34 5.10
CA ASP A 117 6.32 -21.82 3.74
C ASP A 117 6.11 -20.29 3.71
N PRO A 118 5.24 -19.70 4.55
CA PRO A 118 5.33 -18.29 4.92
C PRO A 118 6.56 -18.11 5.82
N LEU A 119 7.74 -18.09 5.20
CA LEU A 119 9.01 -17.85 5.86
C LEU A 119 8.99 -16.48 6.57
N ASP A 120 9.93 -16.26 7.50
CA ASP A 120 10.07 -14.99 8.25
C ASP A 120 10.50 -13.80 7.36
N ASP A 121 10.35 -13.86 6.03
CA ASP A 121 10.45 -12.70 5.14
C ASP A 121 9.17 -11.87 5.27
N PHE A 122 8.94 -11.37 6.48
CA PHE A 122 7.77 -10.63 6.87
C PHE A 122 8.18 -9.37 7.61
N GLY A 123 7.79 -8.21 7.08
CA GLY A 123 8.11 -6.98 7.74
C GLY A 123 7.46 -5.74 7.16
N VAL A 124 7.44 -4.69 7.98
CA VAL A 124 6.93 -3.37 7.61
C VAL A 124 7.98 -2.31 7.89
N ALA A 125 8.13 -1.39 6.95
CA ALA A 125 8.88 -0.16 7.13
C ALA A 125 7.96 1.04 6.94
N VAL A 126 8.15 2.09 7.73
CA VAL A 126 7.42 3.36 7.59
C VAL A 126 8.38 4.43 7.09
N SER A 127 7.99 5.12 6.04
CA SER A 127 8.72 6.28 5.54
C SER A 127 8.75 7.39 6.61
N PRO A 128 9.93 7.87 7.02
CA PRO A 128 10.03 8.92 8.03
C PRO A 128 9.55 10.29 7.51
N THR A 129 9.43 10.47 6.20
CA THR A 129 9.02 11.73 5.57
C THR A 129 7.54 11.77 5.23
N THR A 130 6.98 10.64 4.77
CA THR A 130 5.60 10.56 4.31
C THR A 130 4.67 9.83 5.28
N GLY A 131 5.21 9.03 6.20
CA GLY A 131 4.41 8.18 7.08
C GLY A 131 3.75 6.99 6.39
N LEU A 132 4.13 6.71 5.14
CA LEU A 132 3.59 5.61 4.34
C LEU A 132 4.33 4.29 4.61
N ALA A 133 3.59 3.19 4.64
CA ALA A 133 4.10 1.85 4.88
C ALA A 133 4.55 1.14 3.59
N ALA A 134 5.63 0.36 3.70
CA ALA A 134 6.00 -0.69 2.76
C ALA A 134 6.04 -2.02 3.51
N ILE A 135 5.32 -3.02 3.02
CA ILE A 135 5.27 -4.37 3.58
C ILE A 135 5.95 -5.34 2.63
N ILE A 136 6.84 -6.17 3.17
CA ILE A 136 7.34 -7.38 2.51
C ILE A 136 6.71 -8.59 3.18
N TYR A 137 6.32 -9.59 2.39
CA TYR A 137 5.75 -10.84 2.90
C TYR A 137 6.01 -11.99 1.95
N THR A 138 6.15 -13.20 2.48
CA THR A 138 6.12 -14.42 1.67
C THR A 138 4.70 -14.81 1.28
N ASN A 139 4.54 -15.27 0.05
CA ASN A 139 3.34 -15.86 -0.50
C ASN A 139 3.70 -17.22 -1.11
N ASP A 140 2.97 -18.27 -0.72
CA ASP A 140 3.24 -19.64 -1.18
C ASP A 140 2.13 -20.19 -2.10
N GLN A 141 1.30 -19.29 -2.63
CA GLN A 141 0.24 -19.66 -3.56
C GLN A 141 0.72 -19.65 -5.00
N PHE A 142 0.16 -20.54 -5.80
CA PHE A 142 0.36 -20.49 -7.24
C PHE A 142 -0.40 -19.30 -7.83
N ILE A 143 0.36 -18.35 -8.36
CA ILE A 143 -0.16 -17.23 -9.12
C ILE A 143 0.50 -17.27 -10.51
N ASN A 144 -0.31 -17.03 -11.53
CA ASN A 144 0.14 -16.99 -12.92
C ASN A 144 -0.53 -15.81 -13.61
N SER A 145 -0.19 -14.63 -13.14
CA SER A 145 -0.68 -13.36 -13.66
C SER A 145 0.44 -12.62 -14.41
N THR A 146 0.09 -11.55 -15.12
CA THR A 146 1.09 -10.68 -15.76
C THR A 146 1.97 -9.97 -14.74
N ALA A 147 1.40 -9.55 -13.61
CA ALA A 147 2.10 -8.86 -12.54
C ALA A 147 2.96 -9.82 -11.70
N GLU A 148 2.54 -11.08 -11.62
CA GLU A 148 3.17 -12.10 -10.80
C GLU A 148 3.12 -13.44 -11.56
N PRO A 149 4.10 -13.68 -12.46
CA PRO A 149 4.14 -14.90 -13.25
C PRO A 149 4.62 -16.07 -12.40
N ALA A 150 4.16 -17.29 -12.72
CA ALA A 150 4.54 -18.49 -11.99
C ALA A 150 6.07 -18.65 -11.91
N THR A 151 6.56 -18.99 -10.70
CA THR A 151 7.99 -19.12 -10.44
C THR A 151 8.63 -20.16 -11.36
N ARG A 152 9.71 -19.77 -12.05
CA ARG A 152 10.50 -20.63 -12.91
C ARG A 152 11.85 -20.92 -12.28
N ARG A 153 12.35 -22.15 -12.44
CA ARG A 153 13.78 -22.41 -12.28
C ARG A 153 14.56 -21.72 -13.40
N ASP A 154 15.84 -21.54 -13.14
CA ASP A 154 16.96 -21.03 -13.94
C ASP A 154 17.23 -21.76 -15.28
N SER A 155 16.17 -22.12 -16.02
CA SER A 155 16.20 -22.64 -17.41
C SER A 155 14.81 -22.82 -18.05
N GLY A 156 13.77 -22.14 -17.56
CA GLY A 156 12.48 -22.06 -18.27
C GLY A 156 11.42 -23.10 -17.88
N SER A 157 11.71 -23.99 -16.94
CA SER A 157 10.73 -24.93 -16.34
C SER A 157 10.09 -24.33 -15.08
N TYR A 158 8.75 -24.36 -15.01
CA TYR A 158 8.00 -23.89 -13.84
C TYR A 158 8.11 -24.89 -12.68
N VAL A 159 8.41 -24.39 -11.48
CA VAL A 159 8.44 -25.21 -10.26
C VAL A 159 7.12 -25.08 -9.54
N CYS A 160 6.59 -23.86 -9.42
CA CYS A 160 5.25 -23.65 -8.90
C CYS A 160 4.21 -23.95 -9.98
N THR A 161 3.32 -24.89 -9.66
CA THR A 161 2.13 -25.22 -10.47
C THR A 161 0.91 -25.11 -9.59
N ALA A 162 -0.29 -25.04 -10.19
CA ALA A 162 -1.53 -25.01 -9.41
C ALA A 162 -1.67 -26.21 -8.44
N ALA A 163 -1.05 -27.36 -8.77
CA ALA A 163 -1.04 -28.54 -7.90
C ALA A 163 -0.08 -28.45 -6.70
N LEU A 164 0.83 -27.47 -6.72
CA LEU A 164 1.85 -27.24 -5.70
C LEU A 164 1.60 -25.94 -4.91
N THR A 165 0.42 -25.31 -5.08
CA THR A 165 0.00 -24.18 -4.24
C THR A 165 0.07 -24.58 -2.76
N ASN A 166 0.36 -23.61 -1.89
CA ASN A 166 0.54 -23.85 -0.46
C ASN A 166 1.79 -24.71 -0.13
N SER A 167 2.90 -24.47 -0.83
CA SER A 167 4.16 -25.16 -0.59
C SER A 167 5.38 -24.29 -0.87
N VAL A 168 6.53 -24.71 -0.33
CA VAL A 168 7.83 -24.07 -0.56
C VAL A 168 8.20 -23.89 -2.03
N ASP A 169 7.73 -24.78 -2.91
CA ASP A 169 7.96 -24.70 -4.36
C ASP A 169 7.26 -23.49 -5.01
N CYS A 170 6.21 -22.99 -4.35
CA CYS A 170 5.46 -21.80 -4.72
C CYS A 170 5.82 -20.56 -3.89
N SER A 171 6.75 -20.67 -2.93
CA SER A 171 7.15 -19.54 -2.09
C SER A 171 7.90 -18.47 -2.87
N HIS A 172 7.43 -17.23 -2.77
CA HIS A 172 8.06 -16.03 -3.33
C HIS A 172 7.77 -14.82 -2.43
N THR A 173 8.57 -13.75 -2.57
CA THR A 173 8.39 -12.52 -1.81
C THR A 173 7.53 -11.53 -2.59
N ASP A 174 6.45 -11.09 -1.96
CA ASP A 174 5.57 -10.04 -2.43
C ASP A 174 5.79 -8.74 -1.66
N ILE A 175 5.33 -7.63 -2.25
CA ILE A 175 5.43 -6.31 -1.67
C ILE A 175 4.07 -5.60 -1.76
N ALA A 176 3.61 -5.01 -0.66
CA ALA A 176 2.48 -4.08 -0.64
C ALA A 176 2.94 -2.68 -0.21
N ILE A 177 2.63 -1.67 -1.02
CA ILE A 177 3.05 -0.29 -0.80
C ILE A 177 1.84 0.60 -0.54
N GLN A 178 1.93 1.45 0.49
CA GLN A 178 0.93 2.46 0.77
C GLN A 178 1.20 3.66 -0.12
N THR A 179 0.33 3.90 -1.09
CA THR A 179 0.43 5.01 -2.03
C THR A 179 -0.28 6.28 -1.54
N GLY A 180 -1.13 6.16 -0.50
CA GLY A 180 -1.84 7.29 0.12
C GLY A 180 -2.73 6.90 1.31
N GLY A 181 -3.25 7.92 2.03
CA GLY A 181 -4.18 7.77 3.17
C GLY A 181 -3.62 7.01 4.37
N SER A 182 -4.50 6.38 5.17
CA SER A 182 -4.14 5.63 6.40
C SER A 182 -4.30 4.10 6.27
N THR A 183 -4.37 3.60 5.03
CA THR A 183 -4.61 2.20 4.71
C THR A 183 -3.91 1.82 3.42
N LEU A 184 -3.31 0.63 3.38
CA LEU A 184 -2.85 -0.03 2.15
C LEU A 184 -4.03 -0.38 1.24
N ASN A 185 -3.81 -0.33 -0.08
CA ASN A 185 -4.84 -0.56 -1.10
C ASN A 185 -6.07 0.35 -0.87
N GLN A 186 -5.89 1.66 -1.06
CA GLN A 186 -7.02 2.59 -0.99
C GLN A 186 -8.16 2.10 -1.88
N ARG A 187 -9.39 2.26 -1.38
CA ARG A 187 -10.59 1.99 -2.17
C ARG A 187 -10.44 2.69 -3.52
N LYS A 188 -10.80 1.99 -4.60
CA LYS A 188 -10.92 2.56 -5.94
C LYS A 188 -11.57 3.94 -5.84
N HIS A 189 -10.78 4.97 -6.11
CA HIS A 189 -11.32 6.30 -6.34
C HIS A 189 -12.14 6.26 -7.62
N HIS A 190 -13.17 7.08 -7.74
CA HIS A 190 -13.94 7.10 -8.99
C HIS A 190 -13.06 7.51 -10.18
N PHE A 191 -11.97 8.23 -9.93
CA PHE A 191 -10.90 8.47 -10.88
C PHE A 191 -9.60 7.85 -10.36
N GLU A 192 -9.14 6.76 -10.96
CA GLU A 192 -7.87 6.12 -10.62
C GLU A 192 -6.75 6.74 -11.47
N ILE A 193 -5.71 7.27 -10.82
CA ILE A 193 -4.50 7.75 -11.50
C ILE A 193 -3.53 6.57 -11.59
N ASP A 194 -3.03 6.31 -12.79
CA ASP A 194 -2.13 5.20 -13.12
C ASP A 194 -0.78 5.65 -13.69
N GLU A 195 -0.63 6.93 -14.02
CA GLU A 195 0.63 7.54 -14.46
C GLU A 195 0.71 9.01 -14.02
N GLU A 196 1.85 9.41 -13.45
CA GLU A 196 2.21 10.80 -13.19
C GLU A 196 3.66 11.04 -13.59
N ASP A 197 3.87 11.95 -14.55
CA ASP A 197 5.21 12.40 -14.92
C ASP A 197 5.39 13.86 -14.51
N PHE A 198 6.51 14.17 -13.88
CA PHE A 198 6.91 15.54 -13.62
C PHE A 198 8.36 15.71 -14.01
N GLU A 199 8.62 16.34 -15.14
CA GLU A 199 9.94 16.32 -15.75
C GLU A 199 10.36 17.72 -16.20
N GLU A 200 11.66 17.98 -16.19
CA GLU A 200 12.26 19.02 -17.01
C GLU A 200 12.35 18.47 -18.44
N THR A 201 11.77 19.16 -19.43
CA THR A 201 11.72 18.68 -20.82
C THR A 201 12.29 19.68 -21.82
N ASP A 202 12.85 19.16 -22.91
CA ASP A 202 13.36 19.93 -24.06
C ASP A 202 12.24 20.31 -25.05
N LEU A 203 11.15 20.90 -24.55
CA LEU A 203 9.97 21.17 -25.38
C LEU A 203 10.16 22.27 -26.44
N HIS A 204 11.29 22.98 -26.41
CA HIS A 204 11.57 24.05 -27.37
C HIS A 204 12.72 23.68 -28.31
N SER A 205 12.48 23.84 -29.62
CA SER A 205 13.49 23.67 -30.68
C SER A 205 14.64 24.69 -30.64
N ASP A 206 14.62 25.62 -29.67
CA ASP A 206 15.65 26.62 -29.41
C ASP A 206 16.62 26.23 -28.28
N GLY A 207 16.45 25.05 -27.67
CA GLY A 207 17.25 24.58 -26.53
C GLY A 207 16.75 25.08 -25.16
N GLY A 208 15.52 25.60 -25.09
CA GLY A 208 14.87 25.94 -23.83
C GLY A 208 14.33 24.72 -23.09
N HIS A 209 14.75 24.56 -21.83
CA HIS A 209 14.20 23.59 -20.89
C HIS A 209 12.98 24.20 -20.19
N ALA A 210 11.90 23.43 -20.05
CA ALA A 210 10.75 23.83 -19.26
C ALA A 210 10.19 22.65 -18.45
N PRO A 211 9.66 22.92 -17.24
CA PRO A 211 8.98 21.89 -16.47
C PRO A 211 7.67 21.50 -17.15
N GLU A 212 7.45 20.20 -17.28
CA GLU A 212 6.21 19.60 -17.74
C GLU A 212 5.67 18.65 -16.68
N PHE A 213 4.38 18.78 -16.39
CA PHE A 213 3.64 17.81 -15.60
C PHE A 213 2.57 17.14 -16.46
N SER A 214 2.52 15.82 -16.39
CA SER A 214 1.49 14.99 -17.00
C SER A 214 0.84 14.10 -15.94
N MET A 215 -0.44 13.79 -16.13
CA MET A 215 -1.12 12.72 -15.38
C MET A 215 -2.13 12.00 -16.26
N HIS A 216 -2.20 10.68 -16.13
CA HIS A 216 -3.21 9.84 -16.74
C HIS A 216 -4.11 9.23 -15.67
N GLY A 217 -5.39 9.07 -15.97
CA GLY A 217 -6.28 8.32 -15.10
C GLY A 217 -7.58 7.91 -15.76
N THR A 218 -8.26 6.96 -15.14
CA THR A 218 -9.50 6.34 -15.62
C THR A 218 -10.66 6.63 -14.67
N ASN A 219 -11.84 6.95 -15.22
CA ASN A 219 -13.07 6.91 -14.43
C ASN A 219 -13.47 5.44 -14.16
N THR A 220 -13.11 4.86 -13.01
CA THR A 220 -13.49 3.49 -12.64
C THR A 220 -14.80 3.40 -11.86
N GLY A 221 -15.42 4.56 -11.60
CA GLY A 221 -16.70 4.69 -10.92
C GLY A 221 -17.92 4.35 -11.79
N ASN A 222 -19.09 4.37 -11.16
CA ASN A 222 -20.37 4.11 -11.83
C ASN A 222 -21.14 5.39 -12.25
N SER A 223 -20.50 6.56 -12.17
CA SER A 223 -21.14 7.85 -12.43
C SER A 223 -20.22 8.77 -13.23
N PRO A 224 -20.76 9.68 -14.06
CA PRO A 224 -19.93 10.62 -14.81
C PRO A 224 -19.20 11.59 -13.89
N ILE A 225 -17.95 11.88 -14.22
CA ILE A 225 -17.14 12.92 -13.60
C ILE A 225 -17.35 14.21 -14.39
N THR A 226 -17.74 15.30 -13.74
CA THR A 226 -18.02 16.59 -14.39
C THR A 226 -16.83 17.53 -14.39
N SER A 227 -15.91 17.40 -13.44
CA SER A 227 -14.65 18.13 -13.45
C SER A 227 -13.60 17.44 -12.61
N ILE A 228 -12.34 17.68 -12.95
CA ILE A 228 -11.17 17.27 -12.17
C ILE A 228 -10.28 18.49 -12.02
N THR A 229 -9.88 18.77 -10.78
CA THR A 229 -8.98 19.88 -10.41
C THR A 229 -7.74 19.32 -9.74
N ALA A 230 -6.59 19.96 -9.96
CA ALA A 230 -5.31 19.53 -9.43
C ALA A 230 -4.64 20.63 -8.60
N GLN A 231 -3.86 20.22 -7.61
CA GLN A 231 -2.94 21.05 -6.86
C GLN A 231 -1.59 20.36 -6.74
N ILE A 232 -0.52 21.13 -6.73
CA ILE A 232 0.85 20.67 -6.49
C ILE A 232 1.40 21.36 -5.24
N SER A 233 1.79 20.57 -4.25
CA SER A 233 2.24 21.06 -2.93
C SER A 233 1.28 22.09 -2.30
N GLY A 234 -0.03 21.88 -2.49
CA GLY A 234 -1.10 22.76 -1.99
C GLY A 234 -1.35 24.03 -2.83
N LEU A 235 -0.59 24.24 -3.92
CA LEU A 235 -0.79 25.35 -4.85
C LEU A 235 -1.67 24.90 -6.03
N PRO A 236 -2.59 25.75 -6.53
CA PRO A 236 -3.44 25.40 -7.68
C PRO A 236 -2.61 25.08 -8.93
N LEU A 237 -2.82 23.89 -9.50
CA LEU A 237 -2.16 23.47 -10.74
C LEU A 237 -3.16 23.55 -11.89
N THR A 238 -2.88 24.44 -12.85
CA THR A 238 -3.70 24.54 -14.06
C THR A 238 -3.22 23.50 -15.07
N VAL A 239 -4.12 22.63 -15.50
CA VAL A 239 -3.84 21.55 -16.46
C VAL A 239 -4.82 21.58 -17.63
N SER A 240 -4.37 21.11 -18.78
CA SER A 240 -5.19 20.92 -19.99
C SER A 240 -5.51 19.44 -20.15
N TRP A 241 -6.79 19.10 -20.22
CA TRP A 241 -7.24 17.72 -20.41
C TRP A 241 -7.40 17.39 -21.88
N ASN A 242 -6.96 16.19 -22.30
CA ASN A 242 -7.11 15.70 -23.67
C ASN A 242 -8.56 15.33 -24.03
N LYS A 243 -9.45 15.26 -23.04
CA LYS A 243 -10.88 14.99 -23.22
C LYS A 243 -11.75 16.09 -22.61
N ALA A 244 -12.90 16.30 -23.22
CA ALA A 244 -13.95 17.13 -22.67
C ALA A 244 -14.70 16.39 -21.56
N PHE A 245 -15.10 17.13 -20.52
CA PHE A 245 -15.98 16.63 -19.47
C PHE A 245 -17.46 16.77 -19.89
N PRO A 246 -18.38 15.89 -19.43
CA PRO A 246 -18.16 14.88 -18.39
C PRO A 246 -17.48 13.58 -18.89
N LEU A 247 -16.51 13.11 -18.11
CA LEU A 247 -15.80 11.84 -18.35
C LEU A 247 -16.68 10.66 -17.90
N GLN A 248 -17.05 9.79 -18.83
CA GLN A 248 -17.97 8.67 -18.55
C GLN A 248 -17.26 7.51 -17.84
N PRO A 249 -17.99 6.63 -17.11
CA PRO A 249 -17.45 5.37 -16.59
C PRO A 249 -16.66 4.58 -17.65
N GLY A 250 -15.48 4.10 -17.27
CA GLY A 250 -14.54 3.37 -18.10
C GLY A 250 -13.75 4.22 -19.11
N GLN A 251 -13.86 5.55 -19.07
CA GLN A 251 -13.07 6.43 -19.93
C GLN A 251 -11.84 6.97 -19.22
N ASP A 252 -10.74 7.01 -19.97
CA ASP A 252 -9.48 7.61 -19.53
C ASP A 252 -9.39 9.08 -19.91
N ALA A 253 -8.60 9.85 -19.18
CA ALA A 253 -8.23 11.22 -19.50
C ALA A 253 -6.78 11.49 -19.10
N THR A 254 -6.07 12.21 -19.95
CA THR A 254 -4.71 12.69 -19.69
C THR A 254 -4.76 14.19 -19.51
N ALA A 255 -4.09 14.71 -18.48
CA ALA A 255 -3.87 16.12 -18.28
C ALA A 255 -2.40 16.46 -18.47
N THR A 256 -2.11 17.59 -19.09
CA THR A 256 -0.74 18.11 -19.23
C THR A 256 -0.68 19.59 -18.87
N THR A 257 0.49 20.03 -18.40
CA THR A 257 0.80 21.45 -18.23
C THR A 257 2.30 21.70 -18.28
N THR A 258 2.69 22.80 -18.91
CA THR A 258 4.05 23.33 -18.89
C THR A 258 4.15 24.58 -18.00
N THR A 259 3.08 24.93 -17.32
CA THR A 259 2.99 26.14 -16.48
C THR A 259 2.79 25.76 -15.03
N LEU A 260 3.82 26.01 -14.23
CA LEU A 260 3.77 25.78 -12.79
C LEU A 260 3.21 26.99 -12.05
N PRO A 261 2.55 26.78 -10.90
CA PRO A 261 2.05 27.87 -10.07
C PRO A 261 3.18 28.75 -9.53
N LEU A 262 2.91 30.06 -9.49
CA LEU A 262 3.79 31.05 -8.85
C LEU A 262 4.08 30.65 -7.40
N GLY A 263 5.37 30.63 -7.04
CA GLY A 263 5.83 30.28 -5.70
C GLY A 263 6.15 28.80 -5.49
N LEU A 264 5.89 27.93 -6.48
CA LEU A 264 6.39 26.57 -6.44
C LEU A 264 7.90 26.57 -6.75
N LEU A 265 8.71 26.19 -5.76
CA LEU A 265 10.13 25.96 -5.94
C LEU A 265 10.35 24.49 -6.32
N ILE A 266 10.97 24.25 -7.46
CA ILE A 266 11.28 22.90 -7.93
C ILE A 266 12.78 22.65 -7.93
N THR A 267 13.16 21.39 -7.76
CA THR A 267 14.52 20.88 -7.79
C THR A 267 14.47 19.43 -8.26
N VAL A 268 15.36 19.07 -9.18
CA VAL A 268 15.48 17.70 -9.70
C VAL A 268 15.70 16.72 -8.54
N GLY A 269 14.95 15.62 -8.51
CA GLY A 269 14.91 14.65 -7.43
C GLY A 269 13.99 15.04 -6.26
N GLY A 270 13.38 16.23 -6.29
CA GLY A 270 12.39 16.64 -5.31
C GLY A 270 11.07 15.88 -5.48
N ILE A 271 10.36 15.63 -4.37
CA ILE A 271 9.06 14.96 -4.35
C ILE A 271 7.98 15.99 -4.03
N TYR A 272 6.94 16.04 -4.85
CA TYR A 272 5.85 17.01 -4.74
C TYR A 272 4.52 16.29 -4.57
N THR A 273 3.73 16.73 -3.59
CA THR A 273 2.40 16.18 -3.35
C THR A 273 1.43 16.67 -4.40
N ILE A 274 0.80 15.76 -5.13
CA ILE A 274 -0.26 16.08 -6.09
C ILE A 274 -1.60 15.75 -5.44
N THR A 275 -2.49 16.73 -5.37
CA THR A 275 -3.85 16.53 -4.85
C THR A 275 -4.85 16.75 -5.96
N VAL A 276 -5.64 15.71 -6.26
CA VAL A 276 -6.67 15.74 -7.29
C VAL A 276 -8.04 15.73 -6.61
N THR A 277 -8.91 16.65 -7.01
CA THR A 277 -10.30 16.68 -6.57
C THR A 277 -11.24 16.53 -7.77
N VAL A 278 -12.00 15.45 -7.74
CA VAL A 278 -12.99 15.04 -8.72
C VAL A 278 -14.37 15.53 -8.27
N THR A 279 -15.17 16.08 -9.18
CA THR A 279 -16.58 16.41 -8.94
C THR A 279 -17.46 15.50 -9.79
N MET A 280 -18.36 14.75 -9.16
CA MET A 280 -19.29 13.83 -9.82
C MET A 280 -20.53 14.56 -10.35
N ALA A 281 -21.34 13.88 -11.16
CA ALA A 281 -22.57 14.43 -11.75
C ALA A 281 -23.63 14.86 -10.72
N ASP A 282 -23.65 14.24 -9.54
CA ASP A 282 -24.54 14.61 -8.43
C ASP A 282 -24.00 15.76 -7.57
N GLY A 283 -22.84 16.32 -7.94
CA GLY A 283 -22.15 17.39 -7.23
C GLY A 283 -21.30 16.92 -6.04
N THR A 284 -21.27 15.62 -5.74
CA THR A 284 -20.34 15.08 -4.74
C THR A 284 -18.90 15.26 -5.20
N LYS A 285 -18.00 15.43 -4.22
CA LYS A 285 -16.58 15.62 -4.47
C LYS A 285 -15.78 14.52 -3.80
N GLU A 286 -14.79 14.04 -4.51
CA GLU A 286 -13.82 13.07 -4.02
C GLU A 286 -12.43 13.64 -4.21
N THR A 287 -11.58 13.53 -3.18
CA THR A 287 -10.21 14.00 -3.21
C THR A 287 -9.27 12.83 -3.01
N GLN A 288 -8.22 12.76 -3.83
CA GLN A 288 -7.12 11.83 -3.71
C GLN A 288 -5.78 12.56 -3.74
N THR A 289 -4.76 11.94 -3.14
CA THR A 289 -3.42 12.50 -3.07
C THR A 289 -2.41 11.46 -3.50
N THR A 290 -1.51 11.87 -4.39
CA THR A 290 -0.38 11.09 -4.92
C THR A 290 0.91 11.93 -4.80
N SER A 291 2.04 11.41 -5.25
CA SER A 291 3.33 12.09 -5.25
C SER A 291 4.00 11.99 -6.61
N ALA A 292 4.53 13.10 -7.12
CA ALA A 292 5.33 13.13 -8.34
C ALA A 292 6.77 13.50 -7.99
N ILE A 293 7.74 12.82 -8.61
CA ILE A 293 9.16 13.15 -8.49
C ILE A 293 9.53 14.03 -9.67
N TYR A 294 10.15 15.18 -9.43
CA TYR A 294 10.64 16.03 -10.51
C TYR A 294 11.94 15.47 -11.09
N THR A 295 11.92 14.98 -12.31
CA THR A 295 13.06 14.33 -12.99
C THR A 295 13.61 15.17 -14.14
N LEU A 296 14.74 14.73 -14.72
CA LEU A 296 15.19 15.20 -16.03
C LEU A 296 14.60 14.27 -17.10
N GLY A 297 13.90 14.83 -18.08
CA GLY A 297 13.30 14.07 -19.17
C GLY A 297 14.36 13.43 -20.07
N ALA A 298 13.96 12.34 -20.73
CA ALA A 298 14.83 11.59 -21.64
C ALA A 298 15.25 12.44 -22.85
N GLY A 299 16.51 12.86 -22.90
CA GLY A 299 17.05 13.72 -23.97
C GLY A 299 17.95 14.85 -23.45
N LEU A 300 17.76 15.22 -22.18
CA LEU A 300 18.65 16.11 -21.43
C LEU A 300 19.90 15.33 -21.02
N GLY A 301 20.88 15.23 -21.91
CA GLY A 301 22.16 14.61 -21.61
C GLY A 301 22.80 15.20 -20.35
N LEU A 302 23.37 14.36 -19.49
CA LEU A 302 24.37 14.78 -18.51
C LEU A 302 25.61 15.36 -19.22
#